data_AF-A0A8S3BGA3-F1
#
_entry.id   AF-A0A8S3BGA3-F1
#
_cell.length_a   1.000
_cell.length_b   1.000
_cell.length_c   1.000
_cell.angle_alpha   90.00
_cell.angle_beta   90.00
_cell.angle_gamma   90.00
#
_symmetry.space_group_name_H-M   'P 1'
#
loop_
_entity.id
_entity.type
_entity.pdbx_description
1 polymer ?
#
loop_
_entity_poly.entity_id
_entity_poly.type
_entity_poly.pdbx_seq_one_letter_code
_entity_poly.pdbx_strand_id
1 'polypeptide(L)'
;LANPLIIGRRQHLSNDTIVELTSFVLRNNYFIYQDSLYRFTQGFPLNLPLTKLLGNIYLYQWQIPLVREIRLKDQFYVRFH
;
A
#
# COMPACT_ATOMS: atom_id res chain seq x y z
N LEU A 1 29.62 -13.89 -4.66
CA LEU A 1 28.28 -14.52 -4.74
C LEU A 1 27.24 -13.40 -4.81
N ALA A 2 26.59 -13.21 -5.97
CA ALA A 2 25.61 -12.13 -6.13
C ALA A 2 24.28 -12.54 -5.45
N ASN A 3 23.69 -11.61 -4.69
CA ASN A 3 22.45 -11.85 -3.94
C ASN A 3 21.31 -12.19 -4.93
N PRO A 4 20.61 -13.33 -4.79
CA PRO A 4 19.54 -13.75 -5.71
C PRO A 4 18.39 -12.73 -5.81
N LEU A 5 18.19 -11.88 -4.80
CA LEU A 5 17.24 -10.77 -4.83
C LEU A 5 17.63 -9.65 -5.80
N ILE A 6 18.92 -9.51 -6.12
CA ILE A 6 19.44 -8.53 -7.07
C ILE A 6 19.32 -9.04 -8.51
N ILE A 7 19.42 -10.36 -8.72
CA ILE A 7 19.29 -11.00 -10.04
C ILE A 7 17.82 -11.01 -10.50
N GLY A 8 16.86 -11.18 -9.59
CA GLY A 8 15.42 -11.17 -9.89
C GLY A 8 14.83 -9.80 -10.23
N ARG A 9 15.53 -8.69 -9.94
CA ARG A 9 15.03 -7.31 -10.19
C ARG A 9 14.78 -6.96 -11.65
N ARG A 10 15.27 -7.77 -12.60
CA ARG A 10 15.10 -7.57 -14.05
C ARG A 10 14.14 -8.55 -14.72
N GLN A 11 13.45 -9.40 -13.96
CA GLN A 11 12.43 -10.28 -14.53
C GLN A 11 11.09 -9.55 -14.58
N HIS A 12 10.36 -9.71 -15.70
CA HIS A 12 9.00 -9.23 -15.86
C HIS A 12 8.10 -9.93 -14.83
N LEU A 13 7.93 -9.33 -13.65
CA LEU A 13 6.93 -9.77 -12.70
C LEU A 13 5.56 -9.49 -13.31
N SER A 14 4.70 -10.51 -13.36
CA SER A 14 3.31 -10.30 -13.74
C SER A 14 2.61 -9.46 -12.67
N ASN A 15 1.54 -8.77 -13.07
CA ASN A 15 0.70 -8.04 -12.11
C ASN A 15 0.17 -8.99 -11.02
N ASP A 16 -0.17 -10.23 -11.37
CA ASP A 16 -0.66 -11.22 -10.42
C ASP A 16 0.39 -11.53 -9.35
N THR A 17 1.65 -11.72 -9.75
CA THR A 17 2.75 -11.94 -8.79
C THR A 17 2.94 -10.72 -7.88
N ILE A 18 2.83 -9.49 -8.41
CA ILE A 18 2.91 -8.27 -7.60
C ILE A 18 1.77 -8.22 -6.58
N VAL A 19 0.54 -8.58 -6.98
CA VAL A 19 -0.63 -8.62 -6.11
C VAL A 19 -0.48 -9.70 -5.03
N GLU A 20 0.01 -10.88 -5.37
CA GLU A 20 0.26 -11.97 -4.42
C GLU A 20 1.31 -11.59 -3.38
N LEU A 21 2.47 -11.07 -3.83
CA LEU A 21 3.53 -10.62 -2.93
C LEU A 21 3.07 -9.49 -2.01
N THR A 22 2.31 -8.53 -2.57
CA THR A 22 1.71 -7.46 -1.79
C THR A 22 0.76 -8.02 -0.73
N SER A 23 -0.15 -8.91 -1.13
CA SER A 23 -1.10 -9.55 -0.21
C SER A 23 -0.40 -10.35 0.89
N PHE A 24 0.70 -11.04 0.55
CA PHE A 24 1.52 -11.77 1.51
C PHE A 24 2.12 -10.84 2.56
N VAL A 25 2.72 -9.71 2.13
CA VAL A 25 3.29 -8.72 3.05
C VAL A 25 2.22 -8.11 3.95
N LEU A 26 1.05 -7.79 3.41
CA LEU A 26 -0.05 -7.20 4.17
C LEU A 26 -0.62 -8.16 5.22
N ARG A 27 -0.76 -9.45 4.89
CA ARG A 27 -1.29 -10.48 5.81
C ARG A 27 -0.29 -10.90 6.89
N ASN A 28 1.00 -10.76 6.63
CA ASN A 28 2.08 -11.20 7.52
C ASN A 28 2.86 -10.02 8.11
N ASN A 29 2.16 -8.91 8.36
CA ASN A 29 2.78 -7.75 8.96
C ASN A 29 2.78 -7.84 10.49
N TYR A 30 3.90 -8.29 11.05
CA TYR A 30 4.08 -8.44 12.49
C TYR A 30 5.07 -7.41 13.04
N PHE A 31 4.86 -7.02 14.30
CA PHE A 31 5.76 -6.13 15.04
C PHE A 31 5.89 -6.60 16.49
N ILE A 32 7.00 -6.24 17.12
CA ILE A 32 7.27 -6.55 18.53
C ILE A 32 6.98 -5.30 19.35
N TYR A 33 6.26 -5.48 20.45
CA TYR A 33 6.04 -4.44 21.46
C TYR A 33 6.03 -5.10 22.83
N GLN A 34 6.79 -4.56 23.80
CA GLN A 34 6.88 -5.11 25.17
C GLN A 34 7.05 -6.66 25.19
N ASP A 35 8.06 -7.15 24.46
CA ASP A 35 8.41 -8.58 24.33
C ASP A 35 7.32 -9.50 23.79
N SER A 36 6.23 -8.93 23.26
CA SER A 36 5.11 -9.64 22.67
C SER A 36 5.03 -9.39 21.16
N LEU A 37 4.68 -10.43 20.41
CA LEU A 37 4.51 -10.37 18.97
C LEU A 37 3.06 -10.02 18.62
N TYR A 38 2.87 -8.94 17.87
CA TYR A 38 1.57 -8.47 17.41
C TYR A 38 1.49 -8.46 15.89
N ARG A 39 0.27 -8.52 15.36
CA ARG A 39 -0.01 -8.40 13.93
C ARG A 39 -0.82 -7.15 13.66
N PHE A 40 -0.45 -6.40 12.62
CA PHE A 40 -1.33 -5.36 12.08
C PHE A 40 -2.55 -6.01 11.42
N THR A 41 -3.73 -5.82 12.02
CA THR A 41 -5.00 -6.29 11.46
C THR A 41 -5.72 -5.23 10.64
N GLN A 42 -5.41 -3.96 10.88
CA GLN A 42 -5.99 -2.81 10.19
C GLN A 42 -4.91 -1.78 9.85
N GLY A 43 -5.08 -1.15 8.68
CA GLY A 43 -4.11 -0.21 8.16
C GLY A 43 -2.77 -0.87 7.82
N PHE A 44 -1.71 -0.07 7.84
CA PHE A 44 -0.38 -0.48 7.42
C PHE A 44 0.67 0.26 8.26
N PRO A 45 1.82 -0.35 8.55
CA PRO A 45 2.90 0.36 9.22
C PRO A 45 3.46 1.46 8.31
N LEU A 46 3.57 2.68 8.85
CA LEU A 46 3.93 3.88 8.08
C LEU A 46 5.41 3.92 7.66
N ASN A 47 6.25 3.07 8.24
CA ASN A 47 7.68 3.01 7.96
C ASN A 47 8.04 2.17 6.71
N LEU A 48 7.08 1.50 6.07
CA LEU A 48 7.34 0.72 4.86
C LEU A 48 7.17 1.58 3.59
N PRO A 49 8.13 1.59 2.65
CA PRO A 49 7.98 2.26 1.36
C PRO A 49 6.73 1.79 0.58
N LEU A 50 6.39 0.51 0.71
CA LEU A 50 5.20 -0.08 0.10
C LEU A 50 3.90 0.55 0.63
N THR A 51 3.85 0.88 1.93
CA THR A 51 2.68 1.51 2.56
C THR A 51 2.35 2.84 1.90
N LYS A 52 3.35 3.66 1.58
CA LYS A 52 3.12 4.95 0.92
C LYS A 52 2.49 4.78 -0.46
N LEU A 53 2.98 3.83 -1.24
CA LEU A 53 2.46 3.52 -2.57
C LEU A 53 1.02 2.98 -2.49
N LEU A 54 0.78 1.98 -1.65
CA LEU A 54 -0.55 1.38 -1.47
C LEU A 54 -1.56 2.39 -0.92
N GLY A 55 -1.14 3.24 0.03
CA GLY A 55 -1.96 4.32 0.56
C GLY A 55 -2.37 5.31 -0.53
N ASN A 56 -1.46 5.67 -1.45
CA ASN A 56 -1.80 6.52 -2.58
C ASN A 56 -2.79 5.87 -3.54
N ILE A 57 -2.63 4.58 -3.86
CA ILE A 57 -3.56 3.83 -4.73
C ILE A 57 -4.95 3.76 -4.08
N TYR A 58 -5.02 3.39 -2.81
CA TYR A 58 -6.26 3.31 -2.06
C TYR A 58 -6.97 4.67 -2.01
N LEU A 59 -6.23 5.73 -1.66
CA LEU A 59 -6.81 7.08 -1.57
C LEU A 59 -7.25 7.59 -2.94
N TYR A 60 -6.53 7.30 -4.02
CA TYR A 60 -6.96 7.62 -5.37
C TYR A 60 -8.29 6.96 -5.71
N GLN A 61 -8.45 5.66 -5.42
CA GLN A 61 -9.72 4.95 -5.63
C GLN A 61 -10.87 5.53 -4.80
N TRP A 62 -10.60 5.88 -3.54
CA TRP A 62 -11.58 6.52 -2.65
C TRP A 62 -11.95 7.94 -3.05
N GLN A 63 -11.03 8.68 -3.67
CA GLN A 63 -11.27 10.06 -4.11
C GLN A 63 -12.19 10.13 -5.32
N ILE A 64 -12.22 9.13 -6.20
CA ILE A 64 -13.06 9.12 -7.40
C ILE A 64 -14.54 9.42 -7.09
N PRO A 65 -15.23 8.70 -6.18
CA PRO A 65 -16.63 9.00 -5.87
C PRO A 65 -16.79 10.35 -5.18
N LEU A 66 -15.86 10.73 -4.28
CA LEU A 66 -15.91 12.02 -3.59
C LEU A 66 -15.80 13.20 -4.56
N VAL A 67 -14.83 13.16 -5.48
CA VAL A 67 -14.62 14.17 -6.51
C VAL A 67 -15.82 14.24 -7.46
N ARG A 68 -16.42 13.09 -7.80
CA ARG A 68 -17.64 13.05 -8.61
C ARG A 68 -18.80 13.78 -7.94
N GLU A 69 -19.05 13.51 -6.66
CA GLU A 69 -20.10 14.18 -5.89
C GLU A 69 -19.86 15.68 -5.73
N ILE A 70 -18.60 16.07 -5.47
CA ILE A 70 -18.22 17.48 -5.30
C ILE A 70 -18.39 18.26 -6.61
N ARG A 71 -18.03 17.66 -7.75
CA ARG A 71 -18.25 18.25 -9.08
C ARG A 71 -19.74 18.40 -9.41
N LEU A 72 -20.59 17.47 -8.99
CA LEU A 72 -22.04 17.56 -9.17
C LEU A 72 -22.68 18.67 -8.32
N LYS A 73 -22.06 19.04 -7.21
CA LYS A 73 -22.56 20.04 -6.25
C LYS A 73 -21.90 21.42 -6.39
N ASP A 74 -21.04 21.62 -7.39
CA ASP A 74 -20.26 22.83 -7.61
C ASP A 74 -19.43 23.26 -6.39
N GLN A 75 -18.94 22.26 -5.64
CA GLN A 75 -18.10 22.45 -4.45
C GLN A 75 -16.63 22.24 -4.82
N PHE A 76 -15.71 22.75 -4.00
CA PHE A 76 -14.26 22.64 -4.24
C PHE A 76 -13.61 21.67 -3.25
N TYR A 77 -12.84 20.69 -3.76
CA TYR A 77 -12.05 19.76 -2.95
C TYR A 77 -10.56 20.04 -3.12
N VAL A 78 -9.87 20.27 -2.00
CA VAL A 78 -8.41 20.35 -1.95
C VAL A 78 -7.89 19.31 -0.98
N ARG A 79 -6.84 18.62 -1.41
CA ARG A 79 -6.05 17.76 -0.54
C ARG A 79 -4.96 18.63 0.08
N PHE A 80 -5.07 18.96 1.36
CA PHE A 80 -3.98 19.59 2.09
C PHE A 80 -2.83 18.59 2.22
N HIS A 81 -1.63 19.03 1.86
CA HIS A 81 -0.37 18.27 1.94
C HIS A 81 0.47 18.80 3.10
#